data_AF-A0AAE2BH17-F1
#
_entry.id   AF-A0AAE2BH17-F1
#
_cell.length_a   1.000
_cell.length_b   1.000
_cell.length_c   1.000
_cell.angle_alpha   90.00
_cell.angle_beta   90.00
_cell.angle_gamma   90.00
#
_symmetry.space_group_name_H-M   'P 1'
#
loop_
_entity.id
_entity.type
_entity.pdbx_description
1 polymer ?
#
loop_
_entity_poly.entity_id
_entity_poly.type
_entity_poly.pdbx_seq_one_letter_code
_entity_poly.pdbx_strand_id
1 'polypeptide(L)'
;MQVKSSRNSLLGLALVLSSATDERKSVLLAASGNTLLTMNQFSSRYATVIMPRQVTKAEGESKWILQESRLDMAGHTLEEIRAVCYRSKLEKSAEAVSNTLSDGPSGYYAILGDIKITTAGDNSKFPPSDSWLVDGQFVSWTSGSQGSKLLSVKIMWQLKVGNADPFPKYNIYVDKITSTSSGNQNLKPSEGNKYLGMTVAKSFYVADLEVPSGISSLKFMIQVYGLDGACQKLEDSPFLLLQVDGS
;
A
#
# COMPACT_ATOMS: atom_id res chain seq x y z
N MET A 1 5.04 -7.88 -6.19
CA MET A 1 3.58 -7.83 -6.41
C MET A 1 2.82 -8.33 -5.20
N GLN A 2 1.63 -7.80 -4.95
CA GLN A 2 0.73 -8.28 -3.90
C GLN A 2 -0.45 -9.03 -4.51
N VAL A 3 -0.66 -10.27 -4.06
CA VAL A 3 -1.70 -11.16 -4.63
C VAL A 3 -2.54 -11.74 -3.51
N LYS A 4 -3.85 -11.84 -3.73
CA LYS A 4 -4.78 -12.60 -2.89
C LYS A 4 -5.50 -13.60 -3.75
N SER A 5 -5.41 -14.88 -3.41
CA SER A 5 -6.10 -15.94 -4.15
C SER A 5 -6.76 -16.95 -3.23
N SER A 6 -7.65 -17.78 -3.78
CA SER A 6 -8.34 -18.83 -3.02
C SER A 6 -8.04 -20.23 -3.57
N ARG A 7 -7.96 -21.20 -2.65
CA ARG A 7 -7.83 -22.63 -2.95
C ARG A 7 -6.66 -22.89 -3.93
N ASN A 8 -6.98 -23.41 -5.12
CA ASN A 8 -6.02 -23.74 -6.16
C ASN A 8 -5.87 -22.65 -7.24
N SER A 9 -6.49 -21.47 -7.07
CA SER A 9 -6.35 -20.36 -8.00
C SER A 9 -4.98 -19.69 -7.82
N LEU A 10 -4.19 -19.65 -8.88
CA LEU A 10 -2.86 -19.05 -8.91
C LEU A 10 -2.80 -17.95 -9.96
N LEU A 11 -2.06 -16.90 -9.63
CA LEU A 11 -1.83 -15.74 -10.49
C LEU A 11 -0.33 -15.50 -10.60
N GLY A 12 0.18 -15.49 -11.83
CA GLY A 12 1.53 -15.07 -12.16
C GLY A 12 1.54 -13.88 -13.12
N LEU A 13 2.72 -13.36 -13.41
CA LEU A 13 2.94 -12.31 -14.39
C LEU A 13 3.93 -12.79 -15.45
N ALA A 14 3.54 -12.70 -16.72
CA ALA A 14 4.46 -12.84 -17.84
C ALA A 14 4.98 -11.46 -18.25
N LEU A 15 6.29 -11.28 -18.15
CA LEU A 15 7.02 -10.10 -18.59
C LEU A 15 7.56 -10.38 -19.98
N VAL A 16 7.32 -9.47 -20.91
CA VAL A 16 7.82 -9.59 -22.27
C VAL A 16 8.83 -8.49 -22.54
N LEU A 17 10.04 -8.89 -22.87
CA LEU A 17 11.19 -8.02 -23.03
C LEU A 17 11.74 -8.08 -24.46
N SER A 18 12.23 -6.97 -24.97
CA SER A 18 12.94 -6.85 -26.26
C SER A 18 14.42 -6.53 -26.00
N SER A 19 15.32 -7.01 -26.84
CA SER A 19 16.73 -6.58 -26.84
C SER A 19 16.95 -5.44 -27.85
N ALA A 20 18.15 -4.85 -27.87
CA ALA A 20 18.54 -3.87 -28.89
C ALA A 20 18.49 -4.42 -30.34
N THR A 21 18.50 -5.75 -30.51
CA THR A 21 18.35 -6.41 -31.82
C THR A 21 16.91 -6.85 -32.11
N ASP A 22 15.94 -6.32 -31.34
CA ASP A 22 14.51 -6.67 -31.40
C ASP A 22 14.23 -8.17 -31.11
N GLU A 23 15.15 -8.85 -30.44
CA GLU A 23 14.92 -10.22 -29.98
C GLU A 23 13.97 -10.19 -28.78
N ARG A 24 12.85 -10.92 -28.89
CA ARG A 24 11.80 -10.90 -27.88
C ARG A 24 11.84 -12.12 -26.97
N LYS A 25 11.87 -11.89 -25.65
CA LYS A 25 11.91 -12.93 -24.62
C LYS A 25 10.72 -12.79 -23.67
N SER A 26 10.14 -13.93 -23.29
CA SER A 26 9.06 -13.99 -22.30
C SER A 26 9.54 -14.65 -21.01
N VAL A 27 9.36 -13.95 -19.89
CA VAL A 27 9.74 -14.41 -18.55
C VAL A 27 8.49 -14.51 -17.70
N LEU A 28 8.21 -15.69 -17.15
CA LEU A 28 7.09 -15.90 -16.23
C LEU A 28 7.55 -15.77 -14.78
N LEU A 29 6.99 -14.80 -14.07
CA LEU A 29 6.95 -14.77 -12.61
C LEU A 29 5.75 -15.61 -12.16
N ALA A 30 5.97 -16.88 -11.83
CA ALA A 30 4.90 -17.78 -11.43
C ALA A 30 4.46 -17.53 -9.98
N ALA A 31 3.31 -18.05 -9.55
CA ALA A 31 2.95 -18.01 -8.14
C ALA A 31 3.91 -18.89 -7.31
N SER A 32 4.28 -18.43 -6.11
CA SER A 32 5.09 -19.20 -5.15
C SER A 32 4.41 -20.53 -4.80
N GLY A 33 5.13 -21.65 -4.85
CA GLY A 33 4.57 -22.99 -4.60
C GLY A 33 5.49 -24.13 -5.06
N ASN A 34 4.91 -25.28 -5.43
CA ASN A 34 5.68 -26.43 -5.93
C ASN A 34 6.42 -26.05 -7.22
N THR A 35 7.74 -25.88 -7.09
CA THR A 35 8.61 -25.36 -8.14
C THR A 35 8.70 -26.33 -9.33
N LEU A 36 8.79 -27.64 -9.06
CA LEU A 36 8.94 -28.66 -10.09
C LEU A 36 7.69 -28.75 -10.99
N LEU A 37 6.50 -28.81 -10.39
CA LEU A 37 5.25 -28.88 -11.15
C LEU A 37 5.03 -27.63 -12.00
N THR A 38 5.36 -26.46 -11.45
CA THR A 38 5.19 -25.18 -12.12
C THR A 38 6.18 -25.03 -13.27
N MET A 39 7.44 -25.44 -13.09
CA MET A 39 8.43 -25.46 -14.18
C MET A 39 7.99 -26.40 -15.30
N ASN A 40 7.58 -27.63 -14.99
CA ASN A 40 7.11 -28.59 -16.00
C ASN A 40 5.91 -28.09 -16.80
N GLN A 41 5.05 -27.25 -16.20
CA GLN A 41 3.89 -26.70 -16.88
C GLN A 41 4.24 -25.57 -17.87
N PHE A 42 5.29 -24.80 -17.60
CA PHE A 42 5.51 -23.50 -18.25
C PHE A 42 6.84 -23.37 -18.99
N SER A 43 7.82 -24.24 -18.76
CA SER A 43 9.14 -24.17 -19.41
C SER A 43 9.11 -24.25 -20.94
N SER A 44 8.06 -24.83 -21.53
CA SER A 44 7.90 -24.88 -22.99
C SER A 44 7.33 -23.62 -23.61
N ARG A 45 6.78 -22.69 -22.81
CA ARG A 45 6.08 -21.47 -23.29
C ARG A 45 6.81 -20.18 -22.95
N TYR A 46 7.71 -20.24 -21.97
CA TYR A 46 8.44 -19.09 -21.47
C TYR A 46 9.93 -19.40 -21.49
N ALA A 47 10.73 -18.43 -21.95
CA ALA A 47 12.18 -18.55 -21.98
C ALA A 47 12.77 -18.72 -20.57
N THR A 48 12.11 -18.13 -19.57
CA THR A 48 12.50 -18.27 -18.16
C THR A 48 11.28 -18.31 -17.28
N VAL A 49 11.28 -19.18 -16.27
CA VAL A 49 10.25 -19.24 -15.22
C VAL A 49 10.91 -18.99 -13.88
N ILE A 50 10.52 -17.92 -13.21
CA ILE A 50 11.04 -17.48 -11.91
C ILE A 50 9.96 -17.75 -10.85
N MET A 51 10.37 -18.36 -9.74
CA MET A 51 9.54 -18.47 -8.54
C MET A 51 9.85 -17.29 -7.60
N PRO A 52 8.90 -16.37 -7.38
CA PRO A 52 9.09 -15.27 -6.48
C PRO A 52 9.28 -15.73 -5.04
N ARG A 53 10.14 -15.00 -4.33
CA ARG A 53 10.26 -15.10 -2.88
C ARG A 53 9.02 -14.48 -2.24
N GLN A 54 8.37 -15.21 -1.36
CA GLN A 54 7.32 -14.64 -0.51
C GLN A 54 7.97 -13.83 0.63
N VAL A 55 7.57 -12.57 0.78
CA VAL A 55 8.19 -11.62 1.72
C VAL A 55 7.39 -11.49 3.02
N THR A 56 6.07 -11.77 3.00
CA THR A 56 5.23 -11.60 4.19
C THR A 56 5.65 -12.56 5.31
N LYS A 57 6.04 -11.99 6.46
CA LYS A 57 6.16 -12.69 7.75
C LYS A 57 4.76 -13.04 8.27
N ALA A 58 4.66 -14.20 8.91
CA ALA A 58 3.46 -14.70 9.57
C ALA A 58 3.15 -13.92 10.86
N GLU A 59 2.70 -12.67 10.76
CA GLU A 59 2.05 -11.97 11.88
C GLU A 59 0.85 -11.18 11.36
N GLY A 60 -0.35 -11.73 11.60
CA GLY A 60 -1.65 -11.06 11.43
C GLY A 60 -2.32 -11.22 10.06
N GLU A 61 -3.32 -12.10 10.01
CA GLU A 61 -4.58 -12.15 9.21
C GLU A 61 -4.69 -11.65 7.75
N SER A 62 -3.66 -11.06 7.15
CA SER A 62 -3.74 -10.57 5.78
C SER A 62 -3.66 -11.74 4.80
N LYS A 63 -4.76 -12.00 4.10
CA LYS A 63 -4.81 -12.94 2.96
C LYS A 63 -3.99 -12.46 1.75
N TRP A 64 -3.33 -11.31 1.86
CA TRP A 64 -2.45 -10.77 0.82
C TRP A 64 -1.03 -11.32 0.97
N ILE A 65 -0.52 -11.86 -0.13
CA ILE A 65 0.83 -12.41 -0.23
C ILE A 65 1.68 -11.42 -1.01
N LEU A 66 2.75 -10.92 -0.38
CA LEU A 66 3.76 -10.12 -1.06
C LEU A 66 4.81 -11.05 -1.67
N GLN A 67 4.96 -10.96 -2.99
CA GLN A 67 5.92 -11.71 -3.77
C GLN A 67 6.95 -10.78 -4.41
N GLU A 68 8.21 -11.14 -4.29
CA GLU A 68 9.36 -10.37 -4.76
C GLU A 68 10.24 -11.23 -5.66
N SER A 69 10.75 -10.66 -6.74
CA SER A 69 11.67 -11.32 -7.66
C SER A 69 12.67 -10.32 -8.18
N ARG A 70 13.88 -10.80 -8.43
CA ARG A 70 14.90 -10.05 -9.16
C ARG A 70 14.99 -10.62 -10.56
N LEU A 71 14.95 -9.71 -11.54
CA LEU A 71 15.17 -10.03 -12.94
C LEU A 71 16.47 -9.37 -13.37
N ASP A 72 17.42 -10.16 -13.88
CA ASP A 72 18.67 -9.66 -14.45
C ASP A 72 18.61 -9.80 -15.97
N MET A 73 18.29 -8.69 -16.64
CA MET A 73 18.08 -8.63 -18.09
C MET A 73 18.70 -7.34 -18.64
N ALA A 74 19.99 -7.13 -18.37
CA ALA A 74 20.72 -5.96 -18.86
C ALA A 74 20.57 -5.80 -20.39
N GLY A 75 20.39 -4.55 -20.84
CA GLY A 75 20.22 -4.23 -22.27
C GLY A 75 18.90 -4.65 -22.89
N HIS A 76 17.92 -5.09 -22.09
CA HIS A 76 16.56 -5.37 -22.56
C HIS A 76 15.57 -4.31 -22.06
N THR A 77 14.55 -4.05 -22.85
CA THR A 77 13.42 -3.16 -22.52
C THR A 77 12.19 -4.00 -22.20
N LEU A 78 11.48 -3.67 -21.13
CA LEU A 78 10.19 -4.30 -20.81
C LEU A 78 9.10 -3.68 -21.68
N GLU A 79 8.52 -4.49 -22.57
CA GLU A 79 7.49 -4.06 -23.52
C GLU A 79 6.07 -4.35 -23.01
N GLU A 80 5.88 -5.49 -22.34
CA GLU A 80 4.55 -5.90 -21.90
C GLU A 80 4.55 -6.62 -20.55
N ILE A 81 3.44 -6.47 -19.84
CA ILE A 81 3.12 -7.19 -18.61
C ILE A 81 1.77 -7.87 -18.83
N ARG A 82 1.74 -9.20 -18.72
CA ARG A 82 0.53 -10.01 -18.92
C ARG A 82 0.21 -10.79 -17.65
N ALA A 83 -1.05 -10.77 -17.22
CA ALA A 83 -1.52 -11.63 -16.15
C ALA A 83 -1.65 -13.08 -16.65
N VAL A 84 -1.16 -14.05 -15.87
CA VAL A 84 -1.26 -15.48 -16.17
C VAL A 84 -2.08 -16.14 -15.06
N CYS A 85 -3.34 -16.42 -15.37
CA CYS A 85 -4.28 -17.06 -14.45
C CYS A 85 -4.29 -18.57 -14.69
N TYR A 86 -3.98 -19.36 -13.67
CA TYR A 86 -3.94 -20.82 -13.78
C TYR A 86 -4.29 -21.49 -12.46
N ARG A 87 -4.51 -22.81 -12.50
CA ARG A 87 -4.75 -23.59 -11.28
C ARG A 87 -3.57 -24.49 -10.96
N SER A 88 -3.31 -24.73 -9.68
CA SER A 88 -2.40 -25.80 -9.29
C SER A 88 -2.98 -27.13 -9.77
N LYS A 89 -2.17 -27.93 -10.45
CA LYS A 89 -2.49 -29.33 -10.68
C LYS A 89 -2.32 -30.01 -9.32
N LEU A 90 -3.41 -30.33 -8.65
CA LEU A 90 -3.34 -31.25 -7.52
C LEU A 90 -2.71 -32.53 -8.06
N GLU A 91 -1.66 -33.04 -7.42
CA GLU A 91 -1.26 -34.42 -7.68
C GLU A 91 -2.51 -35.26 -7.42
N LYS A 92 -2.98 -35.97 -8.44
CA LYS A 92 -3.97 -37.03 -8.22
C LYS A 92 -3.24 -38.08 -7.39
N SER A 93 -3.22 -37.92 -6.07
CA SER A 93 -2.89 -39.03 -5.19
C SER A 93 -3.93 -40.10 -5.51
N ALA A 94 -3.46 -41.20 -6.10
CA ALA A 94 -4.26 -42.38 -6.32
C ALA A 94 -4.62 -42.93 -4.94
N GLU A 95 -5.70 -42.44 -4.33
CA GLU A 95 -6.41 -42.99 -3.16
C GLU A 95 -7.43 -41.95 -2.66
N ALA A 96 -8.59 -41.89 -3.31
CA ALA A 96 -9.81 -41.37 -2.70
C ALA A 96 -11.02 -41.93 -3.44
N VAL A 97 -11.23 -43.24 -3.28
CA VAL A 97 -12.58 -43.80 -3.33
C VAL A 97 -13.25 -43.38 -2.03
N SER A 98 -13.86 -42.20 -2.00
CA SER A 98 -14.95 -41.95 -1.08
C SER A 98 -15.95 -40.98 -1.71
N ASN A 99 -17.16 -41.49 -1.88
CA ASN A 99 -18.32 -40.73 -2.26
C ASN A 99 -18.59 -39.66 -1.19
N THR A 100 -18.29 -38.41 -1.47
CA THR A 100 -18.98 -37.28 -0.85
C THR A 100 -19.51 -36.36 -1.94
N LEU A 101 -20.82 -36.18 -1.90
CA LEU A 101 -21.58 -35.26 -2.71
C LEU A 101 -21.12 -33.82 -2.46
N SER A 102 -21.14 -33.02 -3.53
CA SER A 102 -20.93 -31.57 -3.59
C SER A 102 -19.49 -31.04 -3.45
N ASP A 103 -18.82 -30.90 -4.58
CA ASP A 103 -18.27 -29.58 -4.93
C ASP A 103 -18.24 -29.50 -6.47
N GLY A 104 -19.10 -28.68 -7.06
CA GLY A 104 -18.97 -28.33 -8.48
C GLY A 104 -17.61 -27.67 -8.74
N PRO A 105 -17.22 -27.39 -10.00
CA PRO A 105 -15.98 -26.68 -10.26
C PRO A 105 -16.01 -25.32 -9.55
N SER A 106 -15.33 -25.21 -8.40
CA SER A 106 -15.22 -23.96 -7.65
C SER A 106 -14.66 -22.87 -8.57
N GLY A 107 -15.28 -21.70 -8.60
CA GLY A 107 -14.87 -20.59 -9.47
C GLY A 107 -13.39 -20.22 -9.30
N TYR A 108 -12.76 -19.69 -10.35
CA TYR A 108 -11.40 -19.17 -10.24
C TYR A 108 -11.46 -17.81 -9.54
N TYR A 109 -10.61 -17.60 -8.53
CA TYR A 109 -10.57 -16.34 -7.79
C TYR A 109 -9.14 -15.98 -7.39
N ALA A 110 -8.63 -14.93 -8.01
CA ALA A 110 -7.38 -14.27 -7.65
C ALA A 110 -7.51 -12.77 -7.89
N ILE A 111 -6.86 -11.97 -7.04
CA ILE A 111 -6.81 -10.52 -7.12
C ILE A 111 -5.33 -10.11 -7.12
N LEU A 112 -4.99 -9.26 -8.08
CA LEU A 112 -3.74 -8.52 -8.11
C LEU A 112 -3.96 -7.16 -7.44
N GLY A 113 -3.29 -6.92 -6.32
CA GLY A 113 -3.44 -5.68 -5.56
C GLY A 113 -2.47 -4.61 -6.03
N ASP A 114 -1.19 -4.96 -6.13
CA ASP A 114 -0.11 -4.03 -6.45
C ASP A 114 1.00 -4.70 -7.27
N ILE A 115 1.58 -3.95 -8.21
CA ILE A 115 2.78 -4.32 -8.97
C ILE A 115 3.75 -3.14 -8.91
N LYS A 116 4.95 -3.43 -8.42
CA LYS A 116 6.07 -2.50 -8.42
C LYS A 116 7.22 -3.11 -9.22
N ILE A 117 7.75 -2.35 -10.17
CA ILE A 117 8.95 -2.68 -10.94
C ILE A 117 9.92 -1.54 -10.74
N THR A 118 11.09 -1.86 -10.20
CA THR A 118 12.12 -0.86 -9.88
C THR A 118 13.49 -1.40 -10.23
N THR A 119 14.37 -0.49 -10.65
CA THR A 119 15.81 -0.72 -10.74
C THR A 119 16.44 -0.70 -9.35
N ALA A 120 17.47 -1.52 -9.15
CA ALA A 120 18.17 -1.59 -7.87
C ALA A 120 18.84 -0.23 -7.55
N GLY A 121 18.48 0.40 -6.44
CA GLY A 121 19.03 1.68 -5.99
C GLY A 121 18.02 2.82 -5.87
N ASP A 122 16.85 2.70 -6.50
CA ASP A 122 15.81 3.75 -6.54
C ASP A 122 14.84 3.69 -5.35
N ASN A 123 15.36 3.59 -4.13
CA ASN A 123 14.51 3.69 -2.95
C ASN A 123 14.16 5.15 -2.71
N SER A 124 12.85 5.46 -2.64
CA SER A 124 12.40 6.80 -2.25
C SER A 124 12.96 7.14 -0.87
N LYS A 125 13.72 8.24 -0.80
CA LYS A 125 14.12 8.85 0.47
C LYS A 125 13.06 9.85 0.87
N PHE A 126 12.37 9.58 1.97
CA PHE A 126 11.40 10.50 2.53
C PHE A 126 12.09 11.54 3.41
N PRO A 127 11.82 12.83 3.22
CA PRO A 127 12.31 13.88 4.11
C PRO A 127 11.72 13.70 5.51
N PRO A 128 12.49 13.96 6.56
CA PRO A 128 11.97 13.92 7.92
C PRO A 128 10.89 15.00 8.13
N SER A 129 10.01 14.78 9.11
CA SER A 129 8.87 15.64 9.43
C SER A 129 9.25 17.13 9.57
N ASP A 130 10.40 17.42 10.17
CA ASP A 130 10.92 18.77 10.41
C ASP A 130 11.44 19.49 9.15
N SER A 131 11.59 18.79 8.03
CA SER A 131 11.96 19.38 6.73
C SER A 131 10.78 20.04 6.02
N TRP A 132 9.57 19.92 6.57
CA TRP A 132 8.34 20.47 6.01
C TRP A 132 7.89 21.72 6.77
N LEU A 133 7.26 22.64 6.05
CA LEU A 133 6.39 23.67 6.60
C LEU A 133 4.96 23.17 6.43
N VAL A 134 4.22 23.08 7.52
CA VAL A 134 2.80 22.70 7.52
C VAL A 134 2.02 23.82 8.19
N ASP A 135 0.97 24.27 7.52
CA ASP A 135 0.15 25.41 7.96
C ASP A 135 -1.34 25.07 7.89
N GLY A 136 -2.12 25.69 8.77
CA GLY A 136 -3.57 25.57 8.83
C GLY A 136 -4.23 26.92 8.52
N GLN A 137 -4.94 27.00 7.41
CA GLN A 137 -5.63 28.21 6.95
C GLN A 137 -7.14 28.03 7.01
N PHE A 138 -7.86 29.16 7.10
CA PHE A 138 -9.33 29.18 7.15
C PHE A 138 -9.90 28.27 8.25
N VAL A 139 -9.23 28.24 9.40
CA VAL A 139 -9.68 27.47 10.56
C VAL A 139 -11.00 28.07 11.06
N SER A 140 -12.04 27.25 11.10
CA SER A 140 -13.36 27.63 11.59
C SER A 140 -13.90 26.54 12.51
N TRP A 141 -14.37 26.98 13.67
CA TRP A 141 -15.03 26.13 14.66
C TRP A 141 -16.50 26.51 14.76
N THR A 142 -17.38 25.53 14.62
CA THR A 142 -18.82 25.70 14.86
C THR A 142 -19.33 24.69 15.88
N SER A 143 -20.46 24.98 16.51
CA SER A 143 -21.07 24.07 17.47
C SER A 143 -21.67 22.86 16.74
N GLY A 144 -21.32 21.66 17.22
CA GLY A 144 -21.91 20.39 16.78
C GLY A 144 -23.03 19.91 17.71
N SER A 145 -23.41 18.65 17.56
CA SER A 145 -24.42 18.00 18.41
C SER A 145 -23.84 17.54 19.74
N GLN A 146 -24.64 17.54 20.80
CA GLN A 146 -24.28 16.94 22.10
C GLN A 146 -22.95 17.48 22.70
N GLY A 147 -22.64 18.76 22.47
CA GLY A 147 -21.42 19.41 22.95
C GLY A 147 -20.18 19.17 22.09
N SER A 148 -20.29 18.44 20.97
CA SER A 148 -19.21 18.33 20.00
C SER A 148 -18.96 19.68 19.29
N LYS A 149 -17.80 19.80 18.67
CA LYS A 149 -17.44 20.93 17.81
C LYS A 149 -17.19 20.42 16.40
N LEU A 150 -17.49 21.22 15.40
CA LEU A 150 -17.20 20.94 14.01
C LEU A 150 -16.03 21.82 13.57
N LEU A 151 -15.00 21.19 13.01
CA LEU A 151 -13.83 21.85 12.48
C LEU A 151 -13.88 21.86 10.96
N SER A 152 -13.73 23.06 10.40
CA SER A 152 -13.36 23.25 9.00
C SER A 152 -11.97 23.89 8.91
N VAL A 153 -11.06 23.31 8.10
CA VAL A 153 -9.68 23.80 7.95
C VAL A 153 -9.10 23.42 6.60
N LYS A 154 -8.34 24.33 6.00
CA LYS A 154 -7.45 24.04 4.87
C LYS A 154 -6.03 23.80 5.38
N ILE A 155 -5.54 22.58 5.23
CA ILE A 155 -4.17 22.22 5.59
C ILE A 155 -3.30 22.42 4.35
N MET A 156 -2.15 23.05 4.49
CA MET A 156 -1.16 23.20 3.41
C MET A 156 0.21 22.73 3.87
N TRP A 157 1.01 22.24 2.93
CA TRP A 157 2.38 21.80 3.22
C TRP A 157 3.33 22.07 2.07
N GLN A 158 4.59 22.27 2.40
CA GLN A 158 5.68 22.40 1.44
C GLN A 158 7.04 22.07 2.07
N LEU A 159 8.00 21.65 1.27
CA LEU A 159 9.38 21.46 1.71
C LEU A 159 10.05 22.81 1.99
N LYS A 160 10.83 22.88 3.07
CA LYS A 160 11.63 24.07 3.42
C LYS A 160 12.73 24.37 2.40
N VAL A 161 13.30 23.32 1.81
CA VAL A 161 14.44 23.40 0.90
C VAL A 161 14.14 22.62 -0.37
N GLY A 162 14.44 23.22 -1.53
CA GLY A 162 14.23 22.63 -2.85
C GLY A 162 13.01 23.22 -3.57
N ASN A 163 13.14 23.45 -4.88
CA ASN A 163 12.09 24.07 -5.69
C ASN A 163 11.04 23.07 -6.22
N ALA A 164 11.32 21.78 -6.17
CA ALA A 164 10.41 20.75 -6.68
C ALA A 164 10.15 19.74 -5.56
N ASP A 165 8.89 19.66 -5.16
CA ASP A 165 8.40 18.56 -4.35
C ASP A 165 8.21 17.37 -5.31
N PRO A 166 9.01 16.29 -5.20
CA PRO A 166 9.00 15.20 -6.16
C PRO A 166 7.86 14.21 -5.92
N PHE A 167 7.03 14.42 -4.89
CA PHE A 167 6.06 13.44 -4.44
C PHE A 167 4.72 13.56 -5.19
N PRO A 168 4.21 12.47 -5.80
CA PRO A 168 3.03 12.53 -6.65
C PRO A 168 1.70 12.59 -5.88
N LYS A 169 1.68 12.15 -4.61
CA LYS A 169 0.44 12.04 -3.82
C LYS A 169 0.70 12.06 -2.32
N TYR A 170 -0.33 12.42 -1.58
CA TYR A 170 -0.33 12.51 -0.11
C TYR A 170 -1.61 11.91 0.44
N ASN A 171 -1.50 11.07 1.47
CA ASN A 171 -2.63 10.63 2.28
C ASN A 171 -2.72 11.50 3.53
N ILE A 172 -3.94 11.86 3.91
CA ILE A 172 -4.21 12.68 5.08
C ILE A 172 -4.87 11.82 6.14
N TYR A 173 -4.32 11.89 7.34
CA TYR A 173 -4.84 11.25 8.53
C TYR A 173 -5.07 12.29 9.61
N VAL A 174 -5.96 11.98 10.55
CA VAL A 174 -6.14 12.75 11.78
C VAL A 174 -6.12 11.81 12.98
N ASP A 175 -5.44 12.25 14.02
CA ASP A 175 -5.53 11.66 15.35
C ASP A 175 -6.14 12.66 16.33
N LYS A 176 -6.99 12.16 17.22
CA LYS A 176 -7.69 12.94 18.25
C LYS A 176 -6.99 12.70 19.58
N ILE A 177 -6.52 13.78 20.21
CA ILE A 177 -5.70 13.71 21.41
C ILE A 177 -6.50 14.23 22.59
N THR A 178 -6.54 13.45 23.68
CA THR A 178 -7.14 13.84 24.95
C THR A 178 -6.07 14.38 25.90
N SER A 179 -6.40 15.39 26.70
CA SER A 179 -5.56 15.81 27.82
C SER A 179 -5.80 14.89 29.02
N THR A 180 -4.81 14.11 29.44
CA THR A 180 -4.86 13.44 30.73
C THR A 180 -4.47 14.41 31.84
N SER A 181 -5.30 14.53 32.87
CA SER A 181 -5.14 15.43 34.02
C SER A 181 -4.02 15.05 35.02
N SER A 182 -3.09 14.18 34.63
CA SER A 182 -1.92 13.82 35.44
C SER A 182 -0.67 14.45 34.82
N GLY A 183 0.10 15.19 35.62
CA GLY A 183 1.19 16.10 35.24
C GLY A 183 2.42 15.51 34.54
N ASN A 184 2.29 14.42 33.79
CA ASN A 184 3.27 13.92 32.84
C ASN A 184 2.68 14.03 31.43
N GLN A 185 3.31 14.82 30.56
CA GLN A 185 2.86 15.20 29.20
C GLN A 185 2.80 14.05 28.18
N ASN A 186 2.19 12.92 28.53
CA ASN A 186 1.96 11.83 27.60
C ASN A 186 0.58 12.01 26.95
N LEU A 187 0.54 12.84 25.90
CA LEU A 187 -0.58 12.95 24.97
C LEU A 187 -0.88 11.55 24.41
N LYS A 188 -2.03 10.98 24.78
CA LYS A 188 -2.41 9.63 24.34
C LYS A 188 -3.41 9.73 23.19
N PRO A 189 -3.15 9.06 22.04
CA PRO A 189 -4.14 8.92 20.96
C PRO A 189 -5.43 8.32 21.51
N SER A 190 -6.59 8.93 21.22
CA SER A 190 -7.87 8.45 21.77
C SER A 190 -8.47 7.31 20.95
N GLU A 191 -8.29 7.31 19.62
CA GLU A 191 -8.97 6.38 18.69
C GLU A 191 -8.03 5.81 17.59
N GLY A 192 -6.75 6.17 17.62
CA GLY A 192 -5.81 5.83 16.55
C GLY A 192 -6.01 6.69 15.29
N ASN A 193 -5.10 6.55 14.34
CA ASN A 193 -5.04 7.41 13.17
C ASN A 193 -6.21 7.13 12.21
N LYS A 194 -7.11 8.10 12.04
CA LYS A 194 -8.24 8.01 11.09
C LYS A 194 -7.82 8.56 9.72
N TYR A 195 -8.02 7.79 8.67
CA TYR A 195 -7.83 8.25 7.29
C TYR A 195 -8.94 9.23 6.87
N LEU A 196 -8.55 10.37 6.30
CA LEU A 196 -9.46 11.41 5.81
C LEU A 196 -9.57 11.43 4.30
N GLY A 197 -8.48 11.13 3.58
CA GLY A 197 -8.48 11.18 2.13
C GLY A 197 -7.09 11.26 1.53
N MET A 198 -7.06 11.43 0.21
CA MET A 198 -5.83 11.49 -0.57
C MET A 198 -5.93 12.64 -1.57
N THR A 199 -4.79 13.28 -1.84
CA THR A 199 -4.68 14.40 -2.76
C THR A 199 -3.36 14.38 -3.50
N VAL A 200 -3.36 14.95 -4.70
CA VAL A 200 -2.15 15.26 -5.49
C VAL A 200 -1.75 16.74 -5.36
N ALA A 201 -2.60 17.55 -4.72
CA ALA A 201 -2.32 18.95 -4.42
C ALA A 201 -1.57 19.09 -3.10
N LYS A 202 -0.83 20.20 -2.94
CA LYS A 202 -0.11 20.56 -1.71
C LYS A 202 -1.00 21.16 -0.62
N SER A 203 -2.29 20.85 -0.68
CA SER A 203 -3.26 21.26 0.31
C SER A 203 -4.43 20.30 0.36
N PHE A 204 -5.10 20.23 1.51
CA PHE A 204 -6.29 19.42 1.73
C PHE A 204 -7.30 20.21 2.57
N TYR A 205 -8.55 20.26 2.13
CA TYR A 205 -9.62 20.88 2.89
C TYR A 205 -10.40 19.81 3.65
N VAL A 206 -10.53 20.02 4.95
CA VAL A 206 -11.39 19.23 5.84
C VAL A 206 -12.61 20.08 6.14
N ALA A 207 -13.80 19.56 5.84
CA ALA A 207 -15.07 20.21 6.11
C ALA A 207 -15.77 19.52 7.28
N ASP A 208 -16.29 20.31 8.20
CA ASP A 208 -17.21 19.91 9.28
C ASP A 208 -16.79 18.61 10.01
N LEU A 209 -15.50 18.47 10.29
CA LEU A 209 -14.97 17.33 11.04
C LEU A 209 -15.46 17.39 12.48
N GLU A 210 -16.25 16.39 12.86
CA GLU A 210 -16.75 16.30 14.23
C GLU A 210 -15.66 15.93 15.24
N VAL A 211 -15.54 16.79 16.25
CA VAL A 211 -14.62 16.69 17.38
C VAL A 211 -15.45 16.50 18.66
N PRO A 212 -15.45 15.28 19.23
CA PRO A 212 -16.15 14.99 20.48
C PRO A 212 -15.62 15.83 21.65
N SER A 213 -16.48 16.03 22.64
CA SER A 213 -16.10 16.63 23.93
C SER A 213 -14.96 15.83 24.59
N GLY A 214 -13.99 16.53 25.17
CA GLY A 214 -12.83 15.91 25.86
C GLY A 214 -11.57 15.74 24.99
N ILE A 215 -11.65 16.03 23.69
CA ILE A 215 -10.47 16.17 22.83
C ILE A 215 -9.85 17.56 23.05
N SER A 216 -8.56 17.60 23.36
CA SER A 216 -7.81 18.85 23.55
C SER A 216 -7.16 19.33 22.26
N SER A 217 -6.71 18.41 21.41
CA SER A 217 -6.04 18.75 20.16
C SER A 217 -6.23 17.69 19.08
N LEU A 218 -6.02 18.12 17.83
CA LEU A 218 -6.05 17.28 16.64
C LEU A 218 -4.68 17.30 15.98
N LYS A 219 -4.14 16.12 15.66
CA LYS A 219 -2.90 15.98 14.90
C LYS A 219 -3.23 15.48 13.50
N PHE A 220 -3.16 16.37 12.51
CA PHE A 220 -3.28 16.01 11.11
C PHE A 220 -1.93 15.58 10.56
N MET A 221 -1.81 14.36 10.05
CA MET A 221 -0.57 13.83 9.48
C MET A 221 -0.70 13.72 7.97
N ILE A 222 0.34 14.16 7.26
CA ILE A 222 0.42 14.16 5.81
C ILE A 222 1.43 13.09 5.40
N GLN A 223 0.94 11.88 5.11
CA GLN A 223 1.78 10.78 4.68
C GLN A 223 2.16 10.96 3.20
N VAL A 224 3.46 11.06 2.96
CA VAL A 224 4.05 11.26 1.65
C VAL A 224 4.20 9.93 0.91
N TYR A 225 3.93 9.91 -0.39
CA TYR A 225 4.22 8.77 -1.25
C TYR A 225 5.39 9.04 -2.18
N GLY A 226 6.27 8.05 -2.31
CA GLY A 226 7.36 8.03 -3.26
C GLY A 226 6.89 7.76 -4.68
N LEU A 227 7.70 8.16 -5.67
CA LEU A 227 7.50 7.80 -7.08
C LEU A 227 7.55 6.28 -7.30
N ASP A 228 8.30 5.59 -6.45
CA ASP A 228 8.39 4.14 -6.39
C ASP A 228 7.19 3.47 -5.71
N GLY A 229 6.14 4.22 -5.36
CA GLY A 229 4.94 3.71 -4.68
C GLY A 229 5.13 3.40 -3.19
N ALA A 230 6.32 3.62 -2.61
CA ALA A 230 6.51 3.47 -1.17
C ALA A 230 5.73 4.57 -0.42
N CYS A 231 5.24 4.24 0.77
CA CYS A 231 4.67 5.21 1.70
C CYS A 231 5.71 5.55 2.77
N GLN A 232 5.81 6.83 3.12
CA GLN A 232 6.44 7.21 4.37
C GLN A 232 5.72 6.55 5.55
N LYS A 233 6.47 6.19 6.59
CA LYS A 233 5.87 5.77 7.85
C LYS A 233 5.05 6.92 8.44
N LEU A 234 3.91 6.59 9.04
CA LEU A 234 2.97 7.62 9.48
C LEU A 234 3.53 8.43 10.66
N GLU A 235 4.32 7.77 11.53
CA GLU A 235 5.04 8.39 12.65
C GLU A 235 6.10 9.41 12.21
N ASP A 236 6.68 9.23 11.02
CA ASP A 236 7.72 10.10 10.47
C ASP A 236 7.14 11.23 9.60
N SER A 237 5.82 11.23 9.40
CA SER A 237 5.14 12.14 8.48
C SER A 237 5.10 13.59 9.01
N PRO A 238 5.15 14.60 8.12
CA PRO A 238 4.84 15.98 8.49
C PRO A 238 3.42 16.09 9.05
N PHE A 239 3.22 17.00 10.01
CA PHE A 239 1.93 17.16 10.67
C PHE A 239 1.59 18.60 11.02
N LEU A 240 0.28 18.86 11.15
CA LEU A 240 -0.29 20.05 11.75
C LEU A 240 -0.93 19.66 13.08
N LEU A 241 -0.54 20.32 14.17
CA LEU A 241 -1.19 20.19 15.47
C LEU A 241 -2.12 21.40 15.68
N LEU A 242 -3.42 21.14 15.82
CA LEU A 242 -4.43 22.15 16.05
C LEU A 242 -5.04 21.98 17.44
N GLN A 243 -5.01 23.03 18.26
CA GLN A 243 -5.71 23.04 19.55
C GLN A 243 -7.21 23.25 19.33
N VAL A 244 -8.04 22.61 20.15
CA VAL A 244 -9.49 22.84 20.12
C VAL A 244 -9.79 24.16 20.83
N ASP A 245 -10.45 25.09 20.13
CA ASP A 245 -10.77 26.42 20.67
C ASP A 245 -11.63 26.33 21.92
N GLY A 246 -11.28 27.06 22.99
CA GLY A 246 -12.06 27.10 24.25
C GLY A 246 -11.97 25.81 25.07
N SER A 247 -10.78 25.22 25.15
CA SER A 247 -10.41 24.16 26.09
C SER A 247 -9.99 24.72 27.45
#